data_AF-A0A7W8UBH6-F1
#
_entry.id   AF-A0A7W8UBH6-F1
#
_cell.length_a   1.000
_cell.length_b   1.000
_cell.length_c   1.000
_cell.angle_alpha   90.00
_cell.angle_beta   90.00
_cell.angle_gamma   90.00
#
_symmetry.space_group_name_H-M   'P 1'
#
loop_
_entity.id
_entity.type
_entity.pdbx_description
1 polymer ?
#
loop_
_entity_poly.entity_id
_entity_poly.type
_entity_poly.pdbx_seq_one_letter_code
_entity_poly.pdbx_strand_id
1 'polypeptide(L)'
;MTTPNMTSPEAYAAAIIENATRFTASLFLGTGEYANAEAATRPEIEAAAEKLVAEHPEAKAKPILKAFDADGNQAVISGAGFNAKAKAKAKAKVEKAAKAPKVPAPKPAKPAKAEKAPAQPSGKRAEILHSAEAGVLPAKPDFSAPTHARFRKRLDEIAALVEKGDIKALKAFPINPISSSPKAMDKYRNLAVIALEAQRKAAKL
;
A
#
# COMPACT_ATOMS: atom_id res chain seq x y z
N MET A 1 -4.35 28.79 16.98
CA MET A 1 -3.49 28.09 16.00
C MET A 1 -3.63 28.82 14.69
N THR A 2 -2.71 29.74 14.42
CA THR A 2 -2.74 30.60 13.23
C THR A 2 -2.02 29.86 12.13
N THR A 3 -2.73 29.15 11.26
CA THR A 3 -2.13 28.70 10.00
C THR A 3 -1.87 29.94 9.16
N PRO A 4 -0.61 30.32 8.87
CA PRO A 4 -0.34 31.45 8.00
C PRO A 4 -0.90 31.12 6.62
N ASN A 5 -1.80 31.98 6.14
CA ASN A 5 -2.43 31.86 4.83
C ASN A 5 -1.37 32.20 3.77
N MET A 6 -0.49 31.25 3.45
CA MET A 6 0.63 31.42 2.53
C MET A 6 0.30 30.76 1.19
N THR A 7 0.58 31.51 0.12
CA THR A 7 0.05 31.35 -1.24
C THR A 7 0.58 30.13 -2.00
N SER A 8 1.52 29.36 -1.44
CA SER A 8 1.97 28.09 -2.03
C SER A 8 2.58 27.13 -0.99
N PRO A 9 2.54 25.80 -1.23
CA PRO A 9 3.19 24.81 -0.38
C PRO A 9 4.71 24.99 -0.26
N GLU A 10 5.34 25.63 -1.24
CA GLU A 10 6.78 25.91 -1.25
C GLU A 10 7.12 27.09 -0.33
N ALA A 11 6.31 28.15 -0.35
CA ALA A 11 6.45 29.28 0.58
C ALA A 11 6.27 28.84 2.04
N TYR A 12 5.32 27.93 2.28
CA TYR A 12 5.12 27.34 3.61
C TYR A 12 6.34 26.50 4.06
N ALA A 13 6.90 25.67 3.18
CA ALA A 13 8.09 24.90 3.48
C ALA A 13 9.32 25.80 3.74
N ALA A 14 9.48 26.87 2.96
CA ALA A 14 10.54 27.85 3.16
C ALA A 14 10.43 28.55 4.52
N ALA A 15 9.22 28.98 4.91
CA ALA A 15 8.97 29.61 6.20
C ALA A 15 9.27 28.68 7.39
N ILE A 16 8.96 27.38 7.28
CA ILE A 16 9.32 26.40 8.30
C ILE A 16 10.84 26.25 8.40
N ILE A 17 11.54 26.22 7.27
CA ILE A 17 13.01 26.07 7.25
C ILE A 17 13.68 27.32 7.84
N GLU A 18 13.12 28.51 7.59
CA GLU A 18 13.63 29.77 8.12
C GLU A 18 13.40 29.92 9.63
N ASN A 19 12.23 29.49 10.13
CA ASN A 19 11.88 29.54 11.55
C ASN A 19 12.18 28.23 12.30
N ALA A 20 13.04 27.37 11.72
CA ALA A 20 13.33 26.07 12.28
C ALA A 20 14.13 26.20 13.58
N THR A 21 13.64 25.56 14.64
CA THR A 21 14.31 25.46 15.94
C THR A 21 15.04 24.13 16.12
N ARG A 22 14.70 23.13 15.30
CA ARG A 22 15.32 21.80 15.32
C ARG A 22 15.44 21.22 13.93
N PHE A 23 16.55 20.56 13.67
CA PHE A 23 16.82 19.82 12.46
C PHE A 23 17.03 18.34 12.78
N THR A 24 16.56 17.45 11.90
CA THR A 24 16.82 16.02 12.01
C THR A 24 17.29 15.42 10.69
N ALA A 25 18.19 14.45 10.78
CA ALA A 25 18.65 13.63 9.66
C ALA A 25 18.31 12.19 9.98
N SER A 26 17.66 11.50 9.04
CA SER A 26 17.32 10.09 9.16
C SER A 26 17.90 9.31 7.98
N LEU A 27 18.77 8.34 8.26
CA LEU A 27 19.34 7.42 7.30
C LEU A 27 18.71 6.03 7.45
N PHE A 28 18.23 5.45 6.34
CA PHE A 28 17.64 4.10 6.36
C PHE A 28 18.73 3.05 6.16
N LEU A 29 18.90 2.18 7.15
CA LEU A 29 19.94 1.14 7.17
C LEU A 29 19.49 -0.17 6.50
N GLY A 30 18.18 -0.38 6.37
CA GLY A 30 17.60 -1.64 5.89
C GLY A 30 16.68 -2.26 6.94
N THR A 31 15.82 -3.20 6.53
CA THR A 31 14.95 -3.97 7.44
C THR A 31 14.09 -3.19 8.45
N GLY A 32 13.83 -1.91 8.21
CA GLY A 32 13.05 -1.06 9.12
C GLY A 32 13.89 -0.28 10.13
N GLU A 33 15.21 -0.38 10.07
CA GLU A 33 16.14 0.34 10.94
C GLU A 33 16.56 1.69 10.35
N TYR A 34 16.72 2.66 11.24
CA TYR A 34 17.10 4.02 10.91
C TYR A 34 18.16 4.53 11.88
N ALA A 35 19.23 5.11 11.33
CA ALA A 35 20.13 5.96 12.10
C ALA A 35 19.60 7.39 12.07
N ASN A 36 19.53 8.05 13.23
CA ASN A 36 19.01 9.39 13.35
C ASN A 36 20.04 10.32 14.00
N ALA A 37 20.13 11.54 13.50
CA ALA A 37 20.84 12.63 14.14
C ALA A 37 19.90 13.82 14.29
N GLU A 38 20.10 14.62 15.34
CA GLU A 38 19.41 15.88 15.57
C GLU A 38 20.43 17.00 15.77
N ALA A 39 20.11 18.20 15.31
CA ALA A 39 20.93 19.38 15.50
C ALA A 39 20.06 20.63 15.62
N ALA A 40 20.63 21.70 16.20
CA ALA A 40 19.94 22.98 16.35
C ALA A 40 20.07 23.86 15.10
N THR A 41 21.10 23.63 14.29
CA THR A 41 21.36 24.44 13.09
C THR A 41 21.45 23.60 11.82
N ARG A 42 21.17 24.24 10.69
CA ARG A 42 21.27 23.63 9.35
C ARG A 42 22.67 23.09 9.01
N PRO A 43 23.79 23.85 9.20
CA PRO A 43 25.12 23.33 8.87
C PRO A 43 25.52 22.14 9.76
N GLU A 44 25.09 22.13 11.03
CA GLU A 44 25.35 21.01 11.93
C GLU A 44 24.64 19.74 11.48
N ILE A 45 23.38 19.84 11.04
CA ILE A 45 22.65 18.65 10.58
C ILE A 45 23.20 18.12 9.25
N GLU A 46 23.71 18.98 8.37
CA GLU A 46 24.36 18.56 7.13
C GLU A 46 25.66 17.80 7.44
N ALA A 47 26.48 18.31 8.36
CA ALA A 47 27.67 17.60 8.85
C ALA A 47 27.32 16.28 9.56
N ALA A 48 26.24 16.25 10.35
CA ALA A 48 25.77 15.03 11.00
C ALA A 48 25.24 14.01 9.97
N ALA A 49 24.58 14.46 8.91
CA ALA A 49 24.13 13.60 7.82
C ALA A 49 25.30 12.97 7.04
N GLU A 50 26.39 13.71 6.84
CA GLU A 50 27.63 13.17 6.25
C GLU A 50 28.28 12.13 7.15
N LYS A 51 28.34 12.39 8.47
CA LYS A 51 28.82 11.41 9.46
C LYS A 51 27.98 10.14 9.45
N LEU A 52 26.64 10.26 9.39
CA LEU A 52 25.75 9.11 9.30
C LEU A 52 26.04 8.25 8.07
N VAL A 53 26.35 8.86 6.92
CA VAL A 53 26.72 8.11 5.71
C VAL A 53 28.10 7.47 5.84
N ALA A 54 29.06 8.13 6.51
CA ALA A 54 30.39 7.59 6.74
C ALA A 54 30.39 6.42 7.75
N GLU A 55 29.54 6.48 8.77
CA GLU A 55 29.35 5.42 9.78
C GLU A 55 28.60 4.21 9.21
N HIS A 56 27.77 4.42 8.18
CA HIS A 56 26.95 3.39 7.54
C HIS A 56 27.20 3.29 6.03
N PRO A 57 28.39 2.86 5.60
CA PRO A 57 28.70 2.72 4.17
C PRO A 57 27.84 1.67 3.46
N GLU A 58 27.23 0.73 4.20
CA GLU A 58 26.28 -0.27 3.69
C GLU A 58 24.92 0.33 3.30
N ALA A 59 24.58 1.51 3.81
CA ALA A 59 23.30 2.15 3.55
C ALA A 59 23.24 2.63 2.09
N LYS A 60 22.30 2.06 1.32
CA LYS A 60 22.08 2.43 -0.09
C LYS A 60 21.30 3.73 -0.27
N ALA A 61 20.69 4.23 0.80
CA ALA A 61 19.83 5.41 0.78
C ALA A 61 20.62 6.68 1.16
N LYS A 62 20.18 7.84 0.66
CA LYS A 62 20.65 9.12 1.17
C LYS A 62 19.87 9.50 2.44
N PRO A 63 20.52 10.15 3.43
CA PRO A 63 19.82 10.66 4.60
C PRO A 63 18.76 11.68 4.20
N ILE A 64 17.64 11.67 4.90
CA ILE A 64 16.54 12.63 4.74
C ILE A 64 16.69 13.68 5.83
N LEU A 65 16.80 14.94 5.42
CA LEU A 65 16.95 16.09 6.30
C LEU A 65 15.61 16.83 6.45
N LYS A 66 15.20 17.07 7.68
CA LYS A 66 13.96 17.76 8.04
C LYS A 66 14.23 18.94 8.97
N ALA A 67 13.54 20.04 8.74
CA ALA A 67 13.40 21.15 9.67
C ALA A 67 12.11 21.00 10.47
N PHE A 68 12.13 21.42 11.72
CA PHE A 68 10.97 21.57 12.59
C PHE A 68 10.96 23.00 13.16
N ASP A 69 9.81 23.66 13.07
CA ASP A 69 9.59 24.95 13.74
C ASP A 69 9.19 24.74 15.22
N ALA A 70 9.07 25.85 15.96
CA ALA A 70 8.64 25.84 17.37
C ALA A 70 7.22 25.28 17.56
N ASP A 71 6.38 25.36 16.53
CA ASP A 71 5.00 24.84 16.53
C ASP A 71 4.93 23.33 16.20
N GLY A 72 6.08 22.71 15.87
CA GLY A 72 6.18 21.30 15.51
C GLY A 72 5.83 20.97 14.05
N ASN A 73 5.63 21.98 13.21
CA ASN A 73 5.50 21.78 11.77
C ASN A 73 6.84 21.37 11.17
N GLN A 74 6.80 20.52 10.14
CA GLN A 74 8.00 19.97 9.53
C GLN A 74 8.08 20.29 8.04
N ALA A 75 9.31 20.57 7.57
CA ALA A 75 9.63 20.73 6.17
C ALA A 75 10.84 19.87 5.79
N VAL A 76 10.82 19.30 4.58
CA VAL A 76 11.95 18.50 4.07
C VAL A 76 12.93 19.47 3.39
N ILE A 77 14.17 19.49 3.87
CA ILE A 77 15.23 20.36 3.35
C ILE A 77 15.94 19.68 2.19
N SER A 78 16.32 18.42 2.37
CA SER A 78 17.02 17.62 1.37
C SER A 78 16.85 16.13 1.64
N GLY A 79 17.14 15.33 0.61
CA GLY A 79 16.83 13.90 0.60
C GLY A 79 15.48 13.65 -0.06
N ALA A 80 15.52 13.16 -1.29
CA ALA A 80 14.36 12.52 -1.88
C ALA A 80 14.10 11.25 -1.08
N GLY A 81 13.29 11.35 -0.03
CA GLY A 81 12.86 10.17 0.70
C GLY A 81 12.33 9.14 -0.29
N PHE A 82 12.38 7.86 0.08
CA PHE A 82 11.78 6.76 -0.68
C PHE A 82 10.30 7.04 -1.07
N ASN A 83 9.67 8.04 -0.44
CA ASN A 83 8.33 8.54 -0.68
C ASN A 83 8.17 9.78 -1.60
N ALA A 84 9.25 10.40 -2.09
CA ALA A 84 9.12 11.54 -3.03
C ALA A 84 8.50 11.10 -4.37
N LYS A 85 8.89 9.91 -4.88
CA LYS A 85 8.25 9.30 -6.07
C LYS A 85 6.82 8.81 -5.79
N ALA A 86 6.46 8.51 -4.55
CA ALA A 86 5.11 8.09 -4.18
C ALA A 86 4.14 9.28 -4.04
N LYS A 87 4.58 10.39 -3.44
CA LYS A 87 3.79 11.63 -3.35
C LYS A 87 3.72 12.41 -4.66
N ALA A 88 4.75 12.36 -5.52
CA ALA A 88 4.68 12.94 -6.87
C ALA A 88 3.63 12.24 -7.76
N LYS A 89 3.46 10.92 -7.63
CA LYS A 89 2.38 10.18 -8.32
C LYS A 89 0.99 10.45 -7.74
N ALA A 90 0.88 10.92 -6.50
CA ALA A 90 -0.40 11.33 -5.90
C ALA A 90 -0.78 12.77 -6.30
N LYS A 91 0.17 13.71 -6.39
CA LYS A 91 -0.10 15.11 -6.79
C LYS A 91 -0.39 15.28 -8.29
N ALA A 92 0.26 14.53 -9.18
CA ALA A 92 -0.02 14.58 -10.62
C ALA A 92 -1.43 14.08 -11.01
N LYS A 93 -2.17 13.43 -10.09
CA LYS A 93 -3.53 12.96 -10.34
C LYS A 93 -4.62 13.95 -9.86
N VAL A 94 -4.27 14.97 -9.07
CA VAL A 94 -5.23 15.93 -8.52
C VAL A 94 -5.22 17.26 -9.28
N GLU A 95 -4.11 17.65 -9.91
CA GLU A 95 -4.04 18.92 -10.67
C GLU A 95 -4.73 18.93 -12.04
N LYS A 96 -5.19 17.78 -12.57
CA LYS A 96 -5.98 17.75 -13.81
C LYS A 96 -7.50 17.84 -13.57
N ALA A 97 -7.95 18.17 -12.35
CA ALA A 97 -9.37 18.12 -11.99
C ALA A 97 -10.00 19.46 -11.57
N ALA A 98 -9.32 20.60 -11.66
CA ALA A 98 -9.88 21.87 -11.19
C ALA A 98 -9.61 23.08 -12.10
N LYS A 99 -10.37 23.16 -13.20
CA LYS A 99 -10.79 24.42 -13.83
C LYS A 99 -12.12 24.11 -14.53
N ALA A 100 -13.26 24.30 -13.87
CA ALA A 100 -14.11 25.50 -13.91
C ALA A 100 -15.49 25.11 -14.52
N PRO A 101 -16.60 25.81 -14.19
CA PRO A 101 -17.85 25.18 -13.71
C PRO A 101 -19.06 25.28 -14.66
N LYS A 102 -20.22 24.76 -14.17
CA LYS A 102 -21.65 25.06 -14.49
C LYS A 102 -22.46 24.04 -15.35
N VAL A 103 -23.59 23.61 -14.78
CA VAL A 103 -24.73 22.87 -15.36
C VAL A 103 -25.67 23.91 -16.03
N PRO A 104 -26.29 23.70 -17.23
CA PRO A 104 -27.39 22.75 -17.47
C PRO A 104 -27.37 21.98 -18.82
N ALA A 105 -28.11 20.86 -18.87
CA ALA A 105 -28.32 19.96 -20.02
C ALA A 105 -29.10 20.66 -21.19
N PRO A 106 -29.04 20.21 -22.48
CA PRO A 106 -29.39 18.86 -22.94
C PRO A 106 -28.45 18.22 -24.00
N LYS A 107 -28.65 16.92 -24.24
CA LYS A 107 -27.89 15.99 -25.12
C LYS A 107 -27.83 16.45 -26.60
N PRO A 108 -26.77 16.05 -27.34
CA PRO A 108 -26.96 14.97 -28.32
C PRO A 108 -25.91 13.85 -28.20
N ALA A 109 -26.35 12.65 -28.57
CA ALA A 109 -25.71 11.37 -28.33
C ALA A 109 -24.29 11.22 -28.91
N LYS A 110 -23.38 10.65 -28.10
CA LYS A 110 -22.06 10.15 -28.51
C LYS A 110 -21.98 8.67 -28.09
N PRO A 111 -21.41 7.78 -28.94
CA PRO A 111 -21.75 6.36 -28.97
C PRO A 111 -21.16 5.59 -27.78
N ALA A 112 -21.84 4.51 -27.42
CA ALA A 112 -21.54 3.61 -26.31
C ALA A 112 -20.04 3.27 -26.23
N LYS A 113 -19.38 3.76 -25.18
CA LYS A 113 -18.04 3.34 -24.81
C LYS A 113 -18.17 1.99 -24.11
N ALA A 114 -17.79 0.95 -24.83
CA ALA A 114 -17.77 -0.44 -24.41
C ALA A 114 -17.38 -0.63 -22.94
N GLU A 115 -18.15 -1.47 -22.25
CA GLU A 115 -17.79 -2.10 -20.99
C GLU A 115 -16.34 -2.55 -21.06
N LYS A 116 -15.53 -2.01 -20.14
CA LYS A 116 -14.18 -2.50 -19.92
C LYS A 116 -14.31 -3.88 -19.27
N ALA A 117 -14.17 -4.92 -20.07
CA ALA A 117 -14.04 -6.29 -19.58
C ALA A 117 -13.03 -6.35 -18.41
N PRO A 118 -13.29 -7.17 -17.38
CA PRO A 118 -12.39 -7.29 -16.24
C PRO A 118 -10.99 -7.68 -16.74
N ALA A 119 -9.99 -6.90 -16.35
CA ALA A 119 -8.60 -7.16 -16.73
C ALA A 119 -8.23 -8.59 -16.30
N GLN A 120 -7.96 -9.45 -17.27
CA GLN A 120 -7.55 -10.81 -16.98
C GLN A 120 -6.28 -10.77 -16.12
N PRO A 121 -6.24 -11.49 -15.00
CA PRO A 121 -5.05 -11.57 -14.17
C PRO A 121 -3.95 -12.21 -15.00
N SER A 122 -2.79 -11.57 -15.14
CA SER A 122 -1.64 -12.11 -15.87
C SER A 122 -0.58 -12.69 -14.91
N GLY A 123 0.21 -13.66 -15.40
CA GLY A 123 1.27 -14.35 -14.65
C GLY A 123 0.76 -15.47 -13.71
N LYS A 124 1.51 -15.79 -12.64
CA LYS A 124 1.19 -16.85 -11.64
C LYS A 124 -0.24 -16.78 -11.08
N ARG A 125 -0.87 -15.59 -11.09
CA ARG A 125 -2.27 -15.41 -10.66
C ARG A 125 -3.27 -15.96 -11.68
N ALA A 126 -2.98 -15.85 -12.97
CA ALA A 126 -3.75 -16.45 -14.06
C ALA A 126 -3.73 -17.97 -13.93
N GLU A 127 -2.54 -18.54 -13.73
CA GLU A 127 -2.34 -19.98 -13.60
C GLU A 127 -3.09 -20.57 -12.42
N ILE A 128 -3.08 -19.91 -11.25
CA ILE A 128 -3.82 -20.36 -10.06
C ILE A 128 -5.35 -20.31 -10.31
N LEU A 129 -5.83 -19.29 -11.02
CA LEU A 129 -7.24 -19.19 -11.35
C LEU A 129 -7.66 -20.20 -12.41
N HIS A 130 -6.87 -20.38 -13.46
CA HIS A 130 -7.11 -21.39 -14.48
C HIS A 130 -7.06 -22.80 -13.88
N SER A 131 -6.13 -23.06 -12.95
CA SER A 131 -6.06 -24.33 -12.22
C SER A 131 -7.33 -24.54 -11.38
N ALA A 132 -7.81 -23.50 -10.70
CA ALA A 132 -9.08 -23.57 -9.97
C ALA A 132 -10.26 -23.78 -10.94
N GLU A 133 -10.32 -23.10 -12.07
CA GLU A 133 -11.36 -23.30 -13.09
C GLU A 133 -11.31 -24.70 -13.73
N ALA A 134 -10.13 -25.30 -13.80
CA ALA A 134 -9.94 -26.70 -14.21
C ALA A 134 -10.33 -27.70 -13.10
N GLY A 135 -10.77 -27.23 -11.93
CA GLY A 135 -11.17 -28.06 -10.80
C GLY A 135 -10.01 -28.53 -9.92
N VAL A 136 -8.80 -27.97 -10.05
CA VAL A 136 -7.68 -28.27 -9.16
C VAL A 136 -7.83 -27.48 -7.87
N LEU A 137 -7.91 -28.19 -6.74
CA LEU A 137 -8.01 -27.56 -5.42
C LEU A 137 -6.72 -26.79 -5.09
N PRO A 138 -6.82 -25.53 -4.62
CA PRO A 138 -5.64 -24.77 -4.22
C PRO A 138 -4.96 -25.43 -3.00
N ALA A 139 -3.64 -25.32 -2.90
CA ALA A 139 -2.92 -25.74 -1.71
C ALA A 139 -3.29 -24.87 -0.50
N LYS A 140 -3.35 -25.49 0.69
CA LYS A 140 -3.61 -24.81 1.96
C LYS A 140 -2.53 -23.73 2.20
N PRO A 141 -2.90 -22.47 2.47
CA PRO A 141 -1.95 -21.42 2.87
C PRO A 141 -1.14 -21.80 4.10
N ASP A 142 0.16 -21.55 4.08
CA ASP A 142 1.02 -21.82 5.24
C ASP A 142 0.92 -20.69 6.28
N PHE A 143 0.43 -21.03 7.49
CA PHE A 143 0.36 -20.15 8.67
C PHE A 143 1.23 -20.67 9.83
N SER A 144 2.32 -21.38 9.54
CA SER A 144 3.25 -21.93 10.54
C SER A 144 3.95 -20.86 11.40
N ALA A 145 4.08 -19.63 10.92
CA ALA A 145 4.67 -18.55 11.72
C ALA A 145 3.84 -18.22 12.97
N PRO A 146 4.47 -17.89 14.12
CA PRO A 146 3.79 -17.65 15.39
C PRO A 146 2.83 -16.45 15.34
N THR A 147 3.11 -15.45 14.50
CA THR A 147 2.25 -14.28 14.27
C THR A 147 0.86 -14.64 13.71
N HIS A 148 0.74 -15.79 13.04
CA HIS A 148 -0.51 -16.27 12.44
C HIS A 148 -1.25 -17.31 13.30
N ALA A 149 -0.76 -17.63 14.51
CA ALA A 149 -1.32 -18.68 15.37
C ALA A 149 -2.85 -18.54 15.58
N ARG A 150 -3.34 -17.31 15.75
CA ARG A 150 -4.78 -17.02 15.94
C ARG A 150 -5.66 -17.39 14.72
N PHE A 151 -5.08 -17.51 13.53
CA PHE A 151 -5.80 -17.78 12.27
C PHE A 151 -5.75 -19.26 11.86
N ARG A 152 -4.94 -20.10 12.52
CA ARG A 152 -4.79 -21.52 12.18
C ARG A 152 -6.11 -22.28 12.34
N LYS A 153 -6.80 -22.13 13.48
CA LYS A 153 -8.10 -22.77 13.74
C LYS A 153 -9.13 -22.45 12.65
N ARG A 154 -9.29 -21.16 12.30
CA ARG A 154 -10.20 -20.76 11.22
C ARG A 154 -9.75 -21.30 9.86
N LEU A 155 -8.44 -21.43 9.60
CA LEU A 155 -7.95 -22.00 8.36
C LEU A 155 -8.24 -23.50 8.29
N ASP A 156 -8.12 -24.22 9.42
CA ASP A 156 -8.47 -25.63 9.52
C ASP A 156 -9.97 -25.85 9.32
N GLU A 157 -10.83 -24.97 9.85
CA GLU A 157 -12.28 -24.98 9.58
C GLU A 157 -12.58 -24.83 8.09
N ILE A 158 -11.94 -23.86 7.41
CA ILE A 158 -12.12 -23.68 5.96
C ILE A 158 -11.60 -24.90 5.20
N ALA A 159 -10.43 -25.43 5.55
CA ALA A 159 -9.86 -26.61 4.91
C ALA A 159 -10.79 -27.83 5.04
N ALA A 160 -11.37 -28.06 6.22
CA ALA A 160 -12.36 -29.12 6.44
C ALA A 160 -13.63 -28.93 5.59
N LEU A 161 -14.07 -27.69 5.36
CA LEU A 161 -15.20 -27.41 4.45
C LEU A 161 -14.84 -27.65 2.98
N VAL A 162 -13.59 -27.37 2.58
CA VAL A 162 -13.08 -27.67 1.23
C VAL A 162 -13.02 -29.18 1.00
N GLU A 163 -12.50 -29.95 1.95
CA GLU A 163 -12.44 -31.42 1.90
C GLU A 163 -13.83 -32.06 1.83
N LYS A 164 -14.81 -31.51 2.56
CA LYS A 164 -16.22 -31.94 2.49
C LYS A 164 -16.92 -31.50 1.20
N GLY A 165 -16.30 -30.63 0.40
CA GLY A 165 -16.92 -30.05 -0.79
C GLY A 165 -18.16 -29.20 -0.49
N ASP A 166 -18.27 -28.61 0.70
CA ASP A 166 -19.44 -27.83 1.10
C ASP A 166 -19.34 -26.37 0.63
N ILE A 167 -19.71 -26.18 -0.64
CA ILE A 167 -19.68 -24.88 -1.32
C ILE A 167 -20.56 -23.85 -0.61
N LYS A 168 -21.71 -24.26 -0.05
CA LYS A 168 -22.64 -23.33 0.61
C LYS A 168 -22.03 -22.81 1.91
N ALA A 169 -21.48 -23.70 2.73
CA ALA A 169 -20.80 -23.31 3.96
C ALA A 169 -19.55 -22.46 3.67
N LEU A 170 -18.77 -22.79 2.63
CA LEU A 170 -17.62 -21.98 2.23
C LEU A 170 -18.03 -20.56 1.86
N LYS A 171 -19.08 -20.37 1.03
CA LYS A 171 -19.56 -19.02 0.67
C LYS A 171 -20.11 -18.24 1.86
N ALA A 172 -20.74 -18.94 2.82
CA ALA A 172 -21.30 -18.33 4.02
C ALA A 172 -20.24 -18.01 5.09
N PHE A 173 -19.03 -18.57 5.01
CA PHE A 173 -18.01 -18.39 6.03
C PHE A 173 -17.52 -16.93 6.09
N PRO A 174 -17.75 -16.21 7.21
CA PRO A 174 -17.45 -14.79 7.30
C PRO A 174 -15.95 -14.55 7.50
N ILE A 175 -15.34 -13.82 6.55
CA ILE A 175 -13.94 -13.40 6.61
C ILE A 175 -13.89 -11.89 6.40
N ASN A 176 -13.21 -11.17 7.30
CA ASN A 176 -12.95 -9.74 7.16
C ASN A 176 -11.55 -9.52 6.59
N PRO A 177 -11.39 -9.22 5.28
CA PRO A 177 -10.09 -9.17 4.59
C PRO A 177 -9.34 -7.86 4.85
N ILE A 178 -9.12 -7.50 6.13
CA ILE A 178 -8.46 -6.25 6.53
C ILE A 178 -6.93 -6.41 6.50
N SER A 179 -6.41 -7.50 7.07
CA SER A 179 -4.97 -7.79 7.16
C SER A 179 -4.52 -8.93 6.24
N SER A 180 -3.21 -9.15 6.14
CA SER A 180 -2.60 -10.12 5.20
C SER A 180 -3.12 -11.56 5.38
N SER A 181 -3.23 -12.07 6.61
CA SER A 181 -3.71 -13.44 6.85
C SER A 181 -5.17 -13.65 6.45
N PRO A 182 -6.14 -12.83 6.90
CA PRO A 182 -7.54 -12.91 6.44
C PRO A 182 -7.69 -12.77 4.93
N LYS A 183 -6.87 -11.94 4.26
CA LYS A 183 -6.85 -11.85 2.78
C LYS A 183 -6.40 -13.16 2.12
N ALA A 184 -5.41 -13.85 2.69
CA ALA A 184 -4.96 -15.14 2.19
C ALA A 184 -6.03 -16.23 2.37
N MET A 185 -6.75 -16.24 3.49
CA MET A 185 -7.86 -17.16 3.75
C MET A 185 -9.04 -16.92 2.80
N ASP A 186 -9.41 -15.65 2.59
CA ASP A 186 -10.47 -15.26 1.64
C ASP A 186 -10.12 -15.72 0.23
N LYS A 187 -8.87 -15.51 -0.20
CA LYS A 187 -8.39 -16.01 -1.49
C LYS A 187 -8.47 -17.53 -1.59
N TYR A 188 -8.01 -18.26 -0.57
CA TYR A 188 -8.08 -19.72 -0.54
C TYR A 188 -9.51 -20.22 -0.65
N ARG A 189 -10.43 -19.67 0.15
CA ARG A 189 -11.87 -19.96 0.11
C ARG A 189 -12.46 -19.74 -1.27
N ASN A 190 -12.20 -18.58 -1.89
CA ASN A 190 -12.77 -18.23 -3.20
C ASN A 190 -12.25 -19.16 -4.30
N LEU A 191 -10.95 -19.48 -4.29
CA LEU A 191 -10.35 -20.43 -5.24
C LEU A 191 -10.90 -21.85 -5.06
N ALA A 192 -11.08 -22.30 -3.81
CA ALA A 192 -11.65 -23.61 -3.53
C ALA A 192 -13.12 -23.71 -3.97
N VAL A 193 -13.90 -22.64 -3.79
CA VAL A 193 -15.28 -22.56 -4.31
C VAL A 193 -15.30 -22.69 -5.83
N ILE A 194 -14.45 -21.95 -6.55
CA ILE A 194 -14.36 -22.03 -8.02
C ILE A 194 -14.01 -23.47 -8.46
N ALA A 195 -13.03 -24.09 -7.81
CA ALA A 195 -12.62 -25.46 -8.11
C ALA A 195 -13.71 -26.49 -7.85
N LEU A 196 -14.39 -26.41 -6.70
CA LEU A 196 -15.48 -27.33 -6.37
C LEU A 196 -16.69 -27.14 -7.29
N GLU A 197 -16.98 -25.90 -7.69
CA GLU A 197 -18.04 -25.61 -8.68
C GLU A 197 -17.69 -26.18 -10.06
N ALA A 198 -16.44 -26.02 -10.50
CA ALA A 198 -15.95 -26.61 -11.74
C ALA A 198 -16.03 -28.14 -11.72
N GLN A 199 -15.57 -28.79 -10.63
CA GLN A 199 -15.68 -30.23 -10.44
C GLN A 199 -17.13 -30.71 -10.49
N ARG A 200 -18.05 -30.04 -9.78
CA ARG A 200 -19.49 -30.39 -9.80
C ARG A 200 -20.11 -30.20 -11.18
N LYS A 201 -19.69 -29.17 -11.92
CA LYS A 201 -20.16 -28.94 -13.30
C LYS A 201 -19.65 -30.03 -14.24
N ALA A 202 -18.38 -30.40 -14.13
CA ALA A 202 -17.77 -31.47 -14.92
C ALA A 202 -18.37 -32.85 -14.60
N ALA A 203 -18.68 -33.14 -13.33
CA ALA A 203 -19.32 -34.39 -12.92
C ALA A 203 -20.82 -34.50 -13.28
N LYS A 204 -21.44 -33.39 -13.70
CA LYS A 204 -22.85 -33.33 -14.11
C LYS A 204 -23.02 -33.33 -15.65
N LEU A 205 -21.92 -33.28 -16.38
CA LEU A 205 -21.83 -33.52 -17.82
C LEU A 205 -21.62 -35.01 -18.08
#